data_AF-A0A1S2Z488-F1
#
_entry.id   AF-A0A1S2Z488-F1
#
_cell.length_a   1.000
_cell.length_b   1.000
_cell.length_c   1.000
_cell.angle_alpha   90.00
_cell.angle_beta   90.00
_cell.angle_gamma   90.00
#
_symmetry.space_group_name_H-M   'P 1'
#
loop_
_entity.id
_entity.type
_entity.pdbx_description
1 polymer ?
#
loop_
_entity_poly.entity_id
_entity_poly.type
_entity_poly.pdbx_seq_one_letter_code
_entity_poly.pdbx_strand_id
1 'polypeptide(L)'
;MSTELGSGKSMASASVGEEEHNNNNKLILYSYWRSSCSFRLRIALNVKGLEYEYKAVNLLKGEQSHPEFLQLNPIGFVPVLVDGPAVIFDSFAIIMYLEDKYPQHPLLPTDIHKRAINFQVVTIALFSPKFE
;
A
#
# COMPACT_ATOMS: atom_id res chain seq x y z
N MET A 1 -11.98 5.00 66.58
CA MET A 1 -12.02 4.42 65.23
C MET A 1 -13.29 4.94 64.59
N SER A 2 -13.20 6.14 64.01
CA SER A 2 -14.34 6.93 63.52
C SER A 2 -13.98 7.52 62.15
N THR A 3 -14.98 7.48 61.28
CA THR A 3 -15.24 8.12 59.99
C THR A 3 -14.49 9.42 59.65
N GLU A 4 -14.13 9.64 58.37
CA GLU A 4 -14.58 10.71 57.42
C GLU A 4 -14.11 10.31 55.99
N LEU A 5 -14.97 10.06 54.99
CA LEU A 5 -15.68 10.99 54.08
C LEU A 5 -14.78 11.83 53.14
N GLY A 6 -14.80 11.45 51.85
CA GLY A 6 -14.98 12.42 50.75
C GLY A 6 -13.73 12.96 50.05
N SER A 7 -13.40 12.40 48.89
CA SER A 7 -13.09 13.22 47.71
C SER A 7 -13.40 12.43 46.44
N GLY A 8 -14.57 12.71 45.88
CA GLY A 8 -15.00 12.18 44.59
C GLY A 8 -14.12 12.75 43.49
N LYS A 9 -13.36 11.89 42.82
CA LYS A 9 -12.74 12.23 41.54
C LYS A 9 -13.86 12.41 40.51
N SER A 10 -13.98 13.64 40.05
CA SER A 10 -14.69 14.04 38.84
C SER A 10 -14.32 13.12 37.69
N MET A 11 -15.31 12.36 37.20
CA MET A 11 -15.23 11.59 35.97
C MET A 11 -15.66 12.56 34.86
N ALA A 12 -14.71 13.35 34.37
CA ALA A 12 -14.89 14.13 33.15
C ALA A 12 -14.63 13.19 31.97
N SER A 13 -15.70 12.85 31.25
CA SER A 13 -15.64 12.24 29.93
C SER A 13 -14.86 13.16 28.98
N ALA A 14 -13.76 12.67 28.45
CA ALA A 14 -13.17 13.23 27.24
C ALA A 14 -13.19 12.12 26.19
N SER A 15 -14.07 12.31 25.23
CA SER A 15 -14.30 11.54 24.01
C SER A 15 -12.98 11.09 23.38
N VAL A 16 -12.72 9.77 23.44
CA VAL A 16 -11.87 9.13 22.43
C VAL A 16 -12.67 9.25 21.14
N GLY A 17 -12.21 10.13 20.24
CA GLY A 17 -12.72 10.18 18.89
C GLY A 17 -12.54 8.80 18.29
N GLU A 18 -13.65 8.10 18.08
CA GLU A 18 -13.69 6.95 17.22
C GLU A 18 -13.33 7.47 15.82
N GLU A 19 -12.08 7.30 15.41
CA GLU A 19 -11.73 7.37 14.00
C GLU A 19 -12.45 6.19 13.35
N GLU A 20 -13.66 6.46 12.85
CA GLU A 20 -14.36 5.58 11.95
C GLU A 20 -13.40 5.21 10.82
N HIS A 21 -12.99 3.93 10.80
CA HIS A 21 -12.16 3.37 9.75
C HIS A 21 -13.03 3.27 8.49
N ASN A 22 -13.19 4.39 7.80
CA ASN A 22 -13.92 4.47 6.55
C ASN A 22 -13.09 3.73 5.50
N ASN A 23 -13.32 2.41 5.40
CA ASN A 23 -12.65 1.48 4.50
C ASN A 23 -12.88 1.77 3.00
N ASN A 24 -13.47 2.91 2.67
CA ASN A 24 -13.78 3.34 1.32
C ASN A 24 -12.78 4.41 0.82
N ASN A 25 -11.51 4.33 1.23
CA ASN A 25 -10.49 5.13 0.57
C ASN A 25 -10.33 4.65 -0.87
N LYS A 26 -10.63 5.55 -1.81
CA LYS A 26 -10.55 5.28 -3.24
C LYS A 26 -9.12 4.90 -3.62
N LEU A 27 -8.90 3.62 -3.93
CA LEU A 27 -7.64 3.15 -4.47
C LEU A 27 -7.48 3.61 -5.91
N ILE A 28 -6.32 4.17 -6.25
CA ILE A 28 -5.99 4.59 -7.62
C ILE A 28 -4.64 3.97 -7.99
N LEU A 29 -4.62 3.22 -9.09
CA LEU A 29 -3.42 2.60 -9.63
C LEU A 29 -3.00 3.31 -10.92
N TYR A 30 -1.89 4.04 -10.87
CA TYR A 30 -1.22 4.53 -12.07
C TYR A 30 -0.38 3.41 -12.68
N SER A 31 -0.68 3.04 -13.91
CA SER A 31 -0.25 1.77 -14.49
C SER A 31 0.00 1.86 -15.99
N TYR A 32 0.96 1.07 -16.46
CA TYR A 32 1.14 0.79 -17.88
C TYR A 32 0.87 -0.69 -18.15
N TRP A 33 0.06 -0.97 -19.18
CA TRP A 33 -0.42 -2.32 -19.45
C TRP A 33 0.70 -3.30 -19.80
N ARG A 34 1.77 -2.85 -20.49
CA ARG A 34 2.94 -3.69 -20.81
C ARG A 34 4.04 -3.70 -19.73
N SER A 35 3.88 -2.96 -18.63
CA SER A 35 4.88 -2.97 -17.56
C SER A 35 4.73 -4.22 -16.69
N SER A 36 5.81 -5.00 -16.55
CA SER A 36 5.85 -6.17 -15.66
C SER A 36 5.68 -5.78 -14.19
N CYS A 37 6.33 -4.70 -13.74
CA CYS A 37 6.18 -4.16 -12.40
C CYS A 37 4.73 -3.73 -12.10
N SER A 38 4.07 -3.09 -13.07
CA SER A 38 2.66 -2.72 -12.92
C SER A 38 1.71 -3.91 -13.01
N PHE A 39 2.09 -4.95 -13.77
CA PHE A 39 1.32 -6.19 -13.85
C PHE A 39 1.25 -6.92 -12.50
N ARG A 40 2.36 -6.94 -11.73
CA ARG A 40 2.39 -7.49 -10.37
C ARG A 40 1.30 -6.88 -9.48
N LEU A 41 1.09 -5.57 -9.56
CA LEU A 41 0.07 -4.88 -8.75
C LEU A 41 -1.35 -5.17 -9.22
N ARG A 42 -1.57 -5.27 -10.54
CA ARG A 42 -2.88 -5.70 -11.05
C ARG A 42 -3.22 -7.08 -10.50
N ILE A 43 -2.28 -8.02 -10.50
CA ILE A 43 -2.49 -9.35 -9.91
C ILE A 43 -2.76 -9.21 -8.40
N ALA A 44 -1.90 -8.51 -7.66
CA ALA A 44 -2.03 -8.36 -6.21
C ALA A 44 -3.40 -7.78 -5.79
N LEU A 45 -3.86 -6.71 -6.45
CA LEU A 45 -5.15 -6.09 -6.18
C LEU A 45 -6.32 -7.03 -6.51
N ASN A 46 -6.25 -7.75 -7.64
CA ASN A 46 -7.28 -8.72 -8.02
C ASN A 46 -7.34 -9.92 -7.06
N VAL A 47 -6.18 -10.47 -6.66
CA VAL A 47 -6.13 -11.59 -5.69
C VAL A 47 -6.68 -11.16 -4.34
N LYS A 48 -6.38 -9.93 -3.91
CA LYS A 48 -6.95 -9.35 -2.68
C LYS A 48 -8.44 -9.04 -2.79
N GLY A 49 -8.98 -8.93 -4.00
CA GLY A 49 -10.36 -8.53 -4.25
C GLY A 49 -10.61 -7.05 -3.99
N LEU A 50 -9.58 -6.20 -4.14
CA LEU A 50 -9.68 -4.76 -3.93
C LEU A 50 -10.12 -4.06 -5.21
N GLU A 51 -11.18 -3.26 -5.12
CA GLU A 51 -11.60 -2.39 -6.21
C GLU A 51 -10.69 -1.16 -6.28
N TYR A 52 -10.31 -0.76 -7.50
CA TYR A 52 -9.43 0.39 -7.71
C TYR A 52 -9.73 1.09 -9.03
N GLU A 53 -9.45 2.39 -9.07
CA GLU A 53 -9.44 3.17 -10.30
C GLU A 53 -8.13 2.92 -11.06
N TYR A 54 -8.23 2.47 -12.30
CA TYR A 54 -7.07 2.31 -13.18
C TYR A 54 -6.78 3.62 -13.93
N LYS A 55 -5.62 4.24 -13.67
CA LYS A 55 -5.13 5.38 -14.45
C LYS A 55 -4.00 4.94 -15.37
N ALA A 56 -4.26 4.99 -16.67
CA ALA A 56 -3.27 4.66 -17.68
C ALA A 56 -2.17 5.74 -17.75
N VAL A 57 -0.91 5.30 -17.75
CA VAL A 57 0.24 6.16 -18.05
C VAL A 57 0.93 5.63 -19.30
N ASN A 58 1.00 6.45 -20.34
CA ASN A 58 1.58 6.07 -21.62
C ASN A 58 3.09 6.28 -21.63
N LEU A 59 3.83 5.19 -21.40
CA LEU A 59 5.28 5.23 -21.39
C LEU A 59 5.91 5.53 -22.76
N LEU A 60 5.21 5.21 -23.85
CA LEU A 60 5.68 5.50 -25.22
C LEU A 60 5.60 6.99 -25.56
N LYS A 61 4.69 7.71 -24.90
CA LYS A 61 4.55 9.16 -25.01
C LYS A 61 5.37 9.92 -23.96
N GLY A 62 6.04 9.23 -23.05
CA GLY A 62 6.84 9.87 -21.99
C GLY A 62 5.99 10.50 -20.88
N GLU A 63 4.72 10.11 -20.71
CA GLU A 63 3.82 10.71 -19.71
C GLU A 63 4.32 10.56 -18.27
N GLN A 64 5.16 9.55 -18.00
CA GLN A 64 5.82 9.37 -16.70
C GLN A 64 6.81 10.47 -16.34
N SER A 65 7.23 11.28 -17.31
CA SER A 65 8.11 12.43 -17.12
C SER A 65 7.35 13.76 -17.04
N HIS A 66 6.02 13.74 -17.16
CA HIS A 66 5.22 14.95 -17.03
C HIS A 66 5.22 15.47 -15.57
N PRO A 67 5.18 16.80 -15.36
CA PRO A 67 5.20 17.38 -14.02
C PRO A 67 4.11 16.84 -13.09
N GLU A 68 2.92 16.56 -13.62
CA GLU A 68 1.80 16.00 -12.85
C GLU A 68 2.11 14.60 -12.30
N PHE A 69 2.79 13.76 -13.09
CA PHE A 69 3.18 12.41 -12.64
C PHE A 69 4.39 12.47 -11.72
N LEU A 70 5.35 13.35 -11.99
CA LEU A 70 6.54 13.53 -11.15
C LEU A 70 6.22 14.05 -9.75
N GLN A 71 5.10 14.76 -9.56
CA GLN A 71 4.58 15.09 -8.23
C GLN A 71 4.20 13.85 -7.41
N LEU A 72 3.76 12.78 -8.08
CA LEU A 72 3.41 11.50 -7.43
C LEU A 72 4.64 10.63 -7.23
N ASN A 73 5.51 10.56 -8.25
CA ASN A 73 6.74 9.78 -8.21
C ASN A 73 7.87 10.56 -8.89
N PRO A 74 8.78 11.18 -8.10
CA PRO A 74 9.91 11.94 -8.63
C PRO A 74 10.87 11.12 -9.51
N ILE A 75 10.86 9.78 -9.39
CA ILE A 75 11.68 8.88 -10.20
C ILE A 75 11.11 8.73 -11.62
N GLY A 76 9.81 8.98 -11.80
CA GLY A 76 9.17 8.90 -13.12
C GLY A 76 9.01 7.47 -13.64
N PHE A 77 8.72 6.50 -12.76
CA PHE A 77 8.39 5.13 -13.17
C PHE A 77 6.99 4.72 -12.69
N VAL A 78 6.42 3.75 -13.41
CA VAL A 78 5.20 3.02 -12.99
C VAL A 78 5.60 1.69 -12.36
N PRO A 79 4.81 1.17 -11.40
CA PRO A 79 3.53 1.69 -10.93
C PRO A 79 3.62 2.72 -9.79
N VAL A 80 2.51 3.45 -9.59
CA VAL A 80 2.23 4.24 -8.38
C VAL A 80 0.85 3.86 -7.87
N LEU A 81 0.73 3.59 -6.57
CA LEU A 81 -0.54 3.37 -5.89
C LEU A 81 -0.86 4.60 -5.03
N VAL A 82 -2.08 5.08 -5.13
CA VAL A 82 -2.66 6.07 -4.22
C VAL A 82 -3.76 5.40 -3.41
N ASP A 83 -3.68 5.55 -2.10
CA ASP A 83 -4.62 5.00 -1.13
C ASP A 83 -4.95 6.07 -0.09
N GLY A 84 -6.00 6.84 -0.37
CA GLY A 84 -6.34 8.04 0.39
C GLY A 84 -5.16 9.03 0.41
N PRO A 85 -4.58 9.36 1.59
CA PRO A 85 -3.43 10.25 1.69
C PRO A 85 -2.09 9.59 1.32
N ALA A 86 -2.03 8.26 1.24
CA ALA A 86 -0.78 7.54 0.96
C ALA A 86 -0.51 7.51 -0.54
N VAL A 87 0.69 7.94 -0.95
CA VAL A 87 1.21 7.80 -2.31
C VAL A 87 2.47 6.96 -2.25
N ILE A 88 2.44 5.79 -2.88
CA ILE A 88 3.51 4.80 -2.78
C ILE A 88 3.92 4.41 -4.20
N PHE A 89 5.23 4.43 -4.45
CA PHE A 89 5.86 3.93 -5.66
C PHE A 89 6.80 2.77 -5.31
N ASP A 90 7.25 2.03 -6.32
CA ASP A 90 7.92 0.72 -6.22
C ASP A 90 6.95 -0.47 -6.05
N SER A 91 7.03 -1.42 -7.00
CA SER A 91 6.08 -2.54 -7.03
C SER A 91 6.16 -3.47 -5.82
N PHE A 92 7.35 -3.65 -5.23
CA PHE A 92 7.51 -4.53 -4.08
C PHE A 92 7.04 -3.83 -2.80
N ALA A 93 7.41 -2.56 -2.62
CA ALA A 93 6.93 -1.76 -1.49
C ALA A 93 5.39 -1.69 -1.46
N ILE A 94 4.75 -1.48 -2.62
CA ILE A 94 3.29 -1.46 -2.72
C ILE A 94 2.68 -2.82 -2.36
N ILE A 95 3.26 -3.95 -2.80
CA ILE A 95 2.73 -5.28 -2.44
C ILE A 95 2.81 -5.52 -0.94
N MET A 96 3.92 -5.15 -0.30
CA MET A 96 4.07 -5.27 1.15
C MET A 96 3.09 -4.38 1.90
N TYR A 97 2.89 -3.14 1.45
CA TYR A 97 1.88 -2.24 1.99
C TYR A 97 0.48 -2.84 1.92
N LEU A 98 0.10 -3.40 0.76
CA LEU A 98 -1.19 -4.05 0.58
C LEU A 98 -1.33 -5.29 1.44
N GLU A 99 -0.25 -6.05 1.66
CA GLU A 99 -0.27 -7.24 2.52
C GLU A 99 -0.55 -6.89 3.98
N ASP A 100 0.05 -5.81 4.48
CA ASP A 100 -0.11 -5.40 5.88
C ASP A 100 -1.44 -4.64 6.11
N LYS A 101 -1.86 -3.78 5.17
CA LYS A 101 -3.09 -2.98 5.31
C LYS A 101 -4.37 -3.75 5.00
N TYR A 102 -4.32 -4.66 4.02
CA TYR A 102 -5.46 -5.47 3.59
C TYR A 102 -5.16 -6.95 3.85
N PRO A 103 -5.28 -7.42 5.10
CA PRO A 103 -4.91 -8.79 5.48
C PRO A 103 -5.86 -9.86 4.92
N GLN A 104 -7.00 -9.45 4.37
CA GLN A 104 -7.93 -10.36 3.68
C GLN A 104 -7.27 -10.89 2.40
N HIS A 105 -7.39 -12.20 2.16
CA HIS A 105 -6.76 -12.89 1.02
C HIS A 105 -5.24 -12.64 0.94
N PRO A 106 -4.45 -13.25 1.86
CA PRO A 106 -3.02 -12.99 1.95
C PRO A 106 -2.30 -13.42 0.68
N LEU A 107 -1.36 -12.59 0.22
CA LEU A 107 -0.51 -12.87 -0.94
C LEU A 107 0.68 -13.75 -0.55
N LEU A 108 1.07 -13.72 0.72
CA LEU A 108 2.22 -14.45 1.23
C LEU A 108 1.79 -15.57 2.19
N PRO A 109 2.57 -16.66 2.26
CA PRO A 109 2.40 -17.66 3.32
C PRO A 109 2.55 -17.00 4.71
N THR A 110 1.75 -17.47 5.66
CA THR A 110 1.83 -17.06 7.07
C THR A 110 3.04 -17.64 7.79
N ASP A 111 3.54 -18.79 7.34
CA ASP A 111 4.75 -19.40 7.87
C ASP A 111 5.99 -18.56 7.57
N ILE A 112 6.77 -18.26 8.61
CA ILE A 112 7.92 -17.35 8.52
C ILE A 112 9.02 -17.88 7.60
N HIS A 113 9.26 -19.19 7.58
CA HIS A 113 10.28 -19.80 6.73
C HIS A 113 9.87 -19.73 5.26
N LYS A 114 8.61 -20.07 4.93
CA LYS A 114 8.08 -19.96 3.56
C LYS A 114 8.04 -18.52 3.07
N ARG A 115 7.69 -17.57 3.95
CA ARG A 115 7.72 -16.14 3.62
C ARG A 115 9.15 -15.65 3.33
N ALA A 116 10.14 -16.11 4.11
CA ALA A 116 11.55 -15.82 3.85
C ALA A 116 12.03 -16.38 2.49
N ILE A 117 11.64 -17.61 2.13
CA ILE A 117 11.94 -18.20 0.81
C ILE A 117 11.34 -17.36 -0.33
N ASN A 118 10.10 -16.87 -0.18
CA ASN A 118 9.51 -15.97 -1.17
C ASN A 118 10.32 -14.67 -1.33
N PHE A 119 10.80 -14.09 -0.23
CA PHE A 119 11.63 -12.89 -0.30
C PHE A 119 12.98 -13.14 -0.98
N GLN A 120 13.58 -14.32 -0.84
CA GLN A 120 14.79 -14.68 -1.59
C GLN A 120 14.53 -14.65 -3.11
N VAL A 121 13.45 -15.27 -3.57
CA VAL A 121 13.09 -15.30 -5.00
C VAL A 121 12.79 -13.89 -5.52
N VAL A 122 12.04 -13.09 -4.75
CA VAL A 122 11.73 -11.71 -5.12
C VAL A 122 13.01 -10.87 -5.21
N THR A 123 13.94 -11.03 -4.28
CA THR A 123 15.21 -10.28 -4.27
C THR A 123 16.01 -10.61 -5.53
N ILE A 124 16.14 -11.88 -5.90
CA ILE A 124 16.83 -12.30 -7.13
C ILE A 124 16.15 -11.68 -8.37
N ALA A 125 14.81 -11.66 -8.42
CA ALA A 125 14.06 -11.08 -9.52
C ALA A 125 14.16 -9.54 -9.60
N LEU A 126 14.37 -8.85 -8.48
CA LEU A 126 14.55 -7.40 -8.42
C LEU A 126 15.99 -6.98 -8.72
N PHE A 127 16.97 -7.75 -8.26
CA PHE A 127 18.41 -7.50 -8.42
C PHE A 127 19.03 -8.23 -9.61
N SER A 128 18.22 -8.73 -10.55
CA SER A 128 18.74 -9.33 -11.77
C SER A 128 19.59 -8.28 -12.50
N PRO A 129 20.88 -8.55 -12.77
CA PRO A 129 21.73 -7.60 -13.47
C PRO A 129 21.08 -7.33 -14.82
N LYS A 130 20.78 -6.06 -15.08
CA LYS A 130 20.44 -5.63 -16.44
C LYS A 130 21.70 -5.86 -17.25
N PHE A 131 21.73 -6.94 -18.02
CA PHE A 131 22.75 -7.13 -19.03
C PHE A 131 22.57 -5.97 -20.02
N GLU A 132 23.51 -5.02 -19.97
CA GLU A 132 23.64 -3.89 -20.90
C GLU A 132 24.11 -4.37 -22.28
#